data_AF-A0A0W1GEW9-F1
#
_entry.id   AF-A0A0W1GEW9-F1
#
_cell.length_a   1.000
_cell.length_b   1.000
_cell.length_c   1.000
_cell.angle_alpha   90.00
_cell.angle_beta   90.00
_cell.angle_gamma   90.00
#
_symmetry.space_group_name_H-M   'P 1'
#
loop_
_entity.id
_entity.type
_entity.pdbx_description
1 polymer ?
#
loop_
_entity_poly.entity_id
_entity_poly.type
_entity_poly.pdbx_seq_one_letter_code
_entity_poly.pdbx_strand_id
1 'polypeptide(L)'
;MNEKHLRRKVLDKEGNPVINQFGHAITPELTKNEITYVEQELAKGRSVRGLAIELETTETRIKQIRDNKDSHTRMMDYQKSVLIPAKLDTLIEFVLKQSEQIDELSKSLSKLVTEQGRVRKALYLKQIGEAKLRTDNRNLKNERDELRKLLHKKTGIDVGPYKRDD
;
A
#
# COMPACT_ATOMS: atom_id res chain seq x y z
N MET A 1 63.92 -10.34 -1.18
CA MET A 1 63.68 -9.09 -1.94
C MET A 1 62.72 -9.42 -3.07
N ASN A 2 61.54 -8.80 -3.11
CA ASN A 2 60.48 -9.11 -4.09
C ASN A 2 60.72 -8.36 -5.41
N GLU A 3 61.34 -9.03 -6.38
CA GLU A 3 61.64 -8.49 -7.72
C GLU A 3 60.39 -8.19 -8.58
N LYS A 4 59.17 -8.48 -8.12
CA LYS A 4 57.95 -8.28 -8.90
C LYS A 4 57.49 -6.82 -8.99
N HIS A 5 57.86 -5.95 -8.06
CA HIS A 5 57.39 -4.55 -8.05
C HIS A 5 58.38 -3.55 -8.67
N LEU A 6 59.63 -3.96 -8.93
CA LEU A 6 60.64 -3.09 -9.53
C LEU A 6 60.36 -2.70 -11.00
N ARG A 7 59.40 -3.36 -11.67
CA ARG A 7 59.28 -3.31 -13.13
C ARG A 7 58.38 -2.21 -13.70
N ARG A 8 57.79 -1.33 -12.91
CA ARG A 8 56.87 -0.31 -13.45
C ARG A 8 56.94 1.01 -12.69
N LYS A 9 58.13 1.57 -12.54
CA LYS A 9 58.25 3.01 -12.25
C LYS A 9 58.36 3.73 -13.58
N VAL A 10 57.64 4.84 -13.76
CA VAL A 10 57.95 5.73 -14.88
C VAL A 10 59.37 6.21 -14.64
N LEU A 11 60.30 5.87 -15.52
CA LEU A 11 61.69 6.27 -15.39
C LEU A 11 61.94 7.54 -16.21
N ASP A 12 62.78 8.42 -15.71
CA ASP A 12 63.32 9.53 -16.49
C ASP A 12 64.35 9.04 -17.52
N LYS A 13 64.90 9.97 -18.31
CA LYS A 13 65.88 9.65 -19.37
C LYS A 13 67.19 9.05 -18.82
N GLU A 14 67.42 9.13 -17.52
CA GLU A 14 68.61 8.66 -16.81
C GLU A 14 68.35 7.34 -16.06
N GLY A 15 67.13 6.80 -16.14
CA GLY A 15 66.76 5.53 -15.53
C GLY A 15 66.32 5.63 -14.06
N ASN A 16 66.11 6.84 -13.53
CA ASN A 16 65.63 7.05 -12.17
C ASN A 16 64.09 7.17 -12.14
N PRO A 17 63.42 6.72 -11.07
CA PRO A 17 61.97 6.83 -10.96
C PRO A 17 61.52 8.29 -10.91
N VAL A 18 60.61 8.68 -11.80
CA VAL A 18 59.99 10.01 -11.80
C VAL A 18 59.19 10.19 -10.53
N ILE A 19 59.55 11.20 -9.74
CA ILE A 19 58.90 11.53 -8.48
C ILE A 19 57.84 12.60 -8.73
N ASN A 20 56.65 12.43 -8.15
CA ASN A 20 55.59 13.43 -8.22
C ASN A 20 55.89 14.63 -7.29
N GLN A 21 55.03 15.65 -7.37
CA GLN A 21 55.11 16.90 -6.59
C GLN A 21 55.05 16.68 -5.05
N PHE A 22 54.69 15.47 -4.62
CA PHE A 22 54.51 15.08 -3.23
C PHE A 22 55.59 14.10 -2.73
N GLY A 23 56.65 13.87 -3.52
CA GLY A 23 57.79 13.04 -3.09
C GLY A 23 57.60 11.53 -3.30
N HIS A 24 56.59 11.09 -4.05
CA HIS A 24 56.35 9.67 -4.34
C HIS A 24 56.65 9.31 -5.80
N ALA A 25 57.22 8.13 -6.05
CA ALA A 25 57.45 7.64 -7.40
C ALA A 25 56.11 7.49 -8.16
N ILE A 26 56.05 7.99 -9.38
CA ILE A 26 54.90 7.83 -10.27
C ILE A 26 54.88 6.38 -10.77
N THR A 27 53.93 5.61 -10.27
CA THR A 27 53.58 4.28 -10.77
C THR A 27 52.45 4.38 -11.82
N PRO A 28 52.45 3.53 -12.86
CA PRO A 28 51.37 3.49 -13.85
C PRO A 28 50.05 3.02 -13.20
N GLU A 29 48.95 3.18 -13.93
CA GLU A 29 47.62 2.82 -13.43
C GLU A 29 47.56 1.37 -12.92
N LEU A 30 46.84 1.18 -11.81
CA LEU A 30 46.60 -0.15 -11.23
C LEU A 30 45.93 -1.05 -12.27
N THR A 31 46.43 -2.26 -12.41
CA THR A 31 45.82 -3.27 -13.28
C THR A 31 44.50 -3.75 -12.70
N LYS A 32 43.62 -4.32 -13.54
CA LYS A 32 42.32 -4.87 -13.09
C LYS A 32 42.47 -5.89 -11.95
N ASN A 33 43.55 -6.68 -11.94
CA ASN A 33 43.81 -7.67 -10.89
C ASN A 33 44.22 -7.01 -9.56
N GLU A 34 45.00 -5.92 -9.62
CA GLU A 34 45.39 -5.15 -8.44
C GLU A 34 44.21 -4.36 -7.87
N ILE A 35 43.30 -3.87 -8.72
CA ILE A 35 42.04 -3.25 -8.27
C ILE A 35 41.21 -4.27 -7.49
N THR A 36 41.00 -5.47 -8.02
CA THR A 36 40.28 -6.54 -7.31
C THR A 36 40.97 -6.93 -5.99
N TYR A 37 42.30 -6.96 -5.96
CA TYR A 37 43.07 -7.20 -4.74
C TYR A 37 42.86 -6.10 -3.69
N VAL A 38 42.96 -4.83 -4.09
CA VAL A 38 42.68 -3.67 -3.24
C VAL A 38 41.27 -3.75 -2.65
N GLU A 39 40.28 -4.10 -3.47
CA GLU A 39 38.88 -4.23 -3.03
C GLU A 39 38.69 -5.33 -1.98
N GLN A 40 39.32 -6.49 -2.17
CA GLN A 40 39.24 -7.61 -1.22
C GLN A 40 39.92 -7.26 0.11
N GLU A 41 41.06 -6.60 0.08
CA GLU A 41 41.82 -6.25 1.28
C GLU A 41 41.19 -5.08 2.04
N LEU A 42 40.59 -4.11 1.34
CA LEU A 42 39.77 -3.06 1.98
C LEU A 42 38.54 -3.67 2.68
N ALA A 43 37.88 -4.67 2.07
CA ALA A 43 36.75 -5.37 2.70
C ALA A 43 37.16 -6.14 3.98
N LYS A 44 38.42 -6.57 4.08
CA LYS A 44 39.00 -7.18 5.29
C LYS A 44 39.45 -6.17 6.34
N GLY A 45 39.22 -4.86 6.14
CA GLY A 45 39.53 -3.80 7.10
C GLY A 45 40.98 -3.31 7.06
N ARG A 46 41.75 -3.62 6.00
CA ARG A 46 43.13 -3.15 5.85
C ARG A 46 43.17 -1.64 5.57
N SER A 47 44.16 -0.95 6.12
CA SER A 47 44.27 0.50 5.97
C SER A 47 44.62 0.91 4.53
N VAL A 48 44.00 1.98 4.05
CA VAL A 48 44.30 2.61 2.75
C VAL A 48 45.79 2.90 2.61
N ARG A 49 46.41 3.40 3.68
CA ARG A 49 47.85 3.69 3.73
C ARG A 49 48.70 2.42 3.60
N GLY A 50 48.32 1.34 4.27
CA GLY A 50 49.03 0.06 4.17
C GLY A 50 49.00 -0.51 2.76
N LEU A 51 47.85 -0.42 2.08
CA LEU A 51 47.68 -0.86 0.69
C LEU A 51 48.42 0.03 -0.31
N ALA A 52 48.43 1.35 -0.07
CA ALA A 52 49.19 2.29 -0.89
C ALA A 52 50.70 2.02 -0.83
N ILE A 53 51.23 1.71 0.36
CA ILE A 53 52.65 1.35 0.54
C ILE A 53 52.97 0.01 -0.13
N GLU A 54 52.12 -1.00 0.04
CA GLU A 54 52.32 -2.34 -0.52
C GLU A 54 52.28 -2.37 -2.05
N LEU A 55 51.40 -1.58 -2.65
CA LEU A 55 51.24 -1.48 -4.10
C LEU A 55 52.09 -0.35 -4.72
N GLU A 56 52.96 0.29 -3.92
CA GLU A 56 53.77 1.43 -4.33
C GLU A 56 52.96 2.51 -5.08
N THR A 57 51.76 2.82 -4.59
CA THR A 57 50.83 3.78 -5.20
C THR A 57 50.40 4.87 -4.22
N THR A 58 49.61 5.84 -4.70
CA THR A 58 49.13 6.95 -3.88
C THR A 58 47.88 6.56 -3.10
N GLU A 59 47.77 7.03 -1.84
CA GLU A 59 46.56 6.82 -1.02
C GLU A 59 45.30 7.36 -1.70
N THR A 60 45.40 8.45 -2.45
CA THR A 60 44.31 9.05 -3.22
C THR A 60 43.74 8.09 -4.26
N ARG A 61 44.57 7.26 -4.90
CA ARG A 61 44.13 6.28 -5.90
C ARG A 61 43.36 5.12 -5.24
N ILE A 62 43.84 4.66 -4.09
CA ILE A 62 43.14 3.64 -3.28
C ILE A 62 41.81 4.20 -2.73
N LYS A 63 41.79 5.46 -2.29
CA LYS A 63 40.55 6.16 -1.90
C LYS A 63 39.57 6.28 -3.06
N GLN A 64 40.02 6.61 -4.27
CA GLN A 64 39.16 6.63 -5.45
C GLN A 64 38.53 5.27 -5.76
N ILE A 65 39.26 4.17 -5.58
CA ILE A 65 38.68 2.81 -5.77
C ILE A 65 37.64 2.50 -4.70
N ARG A 66 37.91 2.88 -3.45
CA ARG A 66 36.95 2.75 -2.34
C ARG A 66 35.69 3.59 -2.59
N ASP A 67 35.85 4.82 -3.03
CA ASP A 67 34.80 5.82 -3.10
C ASP A 67 34.00 5.73 -4.43
N ASN A 68 34.62 5.29 -5.54
CA ASN A 68 33.95 5.09 -6.84
C ASN A 68 33.02 3.86 -6.88
N LYS A 69 33.02 3.02 -5.83
CA LYS A 69 32.21 1.80 -5.78
C LYS A 69 30.83 1.98 -5.11
N ASP A 70 30.57 3.13 -4.47
CA ASP A 70 29.79 3.10 -3.21
C ASP A 70 28.59 4.05 -3.07
N SER A 71 27.85 4.39 -4.14
CA SER A 71 26.57 5.12 -3.95
C SER A 71 25.35 4.38 -4.50
N HIS A 72 25.26 4.16 -5.81
CA HIS A 72 24.01 3.70 -6.41
C HIS A 72 23.82 2.18 -6.43
N THR A 73 24.87 1.41 -6.72
CA THR A 73 24.76 -0.05 -6.92
C THR A 73 24.56 -0.80 -5.61
N ARG A 74 25.35 -0.51 -4.56
CA ARG A 74 25.11 -1.10 -3.23
C ARG A 74 23.78 -0.67 -2.62
N MET A 75 23.35 0.57 -2.83
CA MET A 75 22.04 1.01 -2.37
C MET A 75 20.91 0.31 -3.14
N MET A 76 21.06 0.09 -4.44
CA MET A 76 20.11 -0.69 -5.25
C MET A 76 20.08 -2.17 -4.84
N ASP A 77 21.23 -2.79 -4.59
CA ASP A 77 21.31 -4.19 -4.18
C ASP A 77 20.76 -4.38 -2.76
N TYR A 78 21.01 -3.46 -1.84
CA TYR A 78 20.40 -3.44 -0.51
C TYR A 78 18.88 -3.18 -0.57
N GLN A 79 18.44 -2.25 -1.43
CA GLN A 79 17.03 -2.00 -1.66
C GLN A 79 16.32 -3.26 -2.17
N LYS A 80 16.91 -3.96 -3.15
CA LYS A 80 16.35 -5.18 -3.73
C LYS A 80 16.36 -6.38 -2.79
N SER A 81 17.43 -6.57 -2.02
CA SER A 81 17.61 -7.77 -1.20
C SER A 81 16.98 -7.68 0.18
N VAL A 82 16.85 -6.49 0.76
CA VAL A 82 16.40 -6.31 2.16
C VAL A 82 15.12 -5.49 2.25
N LEU A 83 15.09 -4.31 1.63
CA LEU A 83 14.01 -3.34 1.82
C LEU A 83 12.73 -3.70 1.06
N ILE A 84 12.86 -4.16 -0.19
CA ILE A 84 11.71 -4.55 -1.03
C ILE A 84 11.01 -5.79 -0.47
N PRO A 85 11.71 -6.90 -0.11
CA PRO A 85 11.07 -8.05 0.52
C PRO A 85 10.40 -7.70 1.86
N ALA A 86 11.08 -6.95 2.73
CA ALA A 86 10.52 -6.55 4.03
C ALA A 86 9.25 -5.70 3.90
N LYS A 87 9.16 -4.85 2.87
CA LYS A 87 7.96 -4.06 2.61
C LYS A 87 6.88 -4.84 1.87
N LEU A 88 7.25 -5.82 1.04
CA LEU A 88 6.31 -6.68 0.32
C LEU A 88 5.40 -7.42 1.29
N ASP A 89 5.95 -8.02 2.35
CA ASP A 89 5.15 -8.75 3.34
C ASP A 89 4.11 -7.83 4.01
N THR A 90 4.53 -6.64 4.44
CA THR A 90 3.61 -5.65 5.04
C THR A 90 2.54 -5.16 4.05
N LEU A 91 2.87 -5.09 2.76
CA LEU A 91 1.95 -4.66 1.72
C LEU A 91 0.96 -5.77 1.37
N ILE A 92 1.40 -7.03 1.39
CA ILE A 92 0.55 -8.21 1.23
C ILE A 92 -0.44 -8.28 2.41
N GLU A 93 0.04 -8.16 3.65
CA GLU A 93 -0.85 -8.16 4.83
C GLU A 93 -1.87 -7.03 4.77
N PHE A 94 -1.45 -5.83 4.35
CA PHE A 94 -2.35 -4.70 4.20
C PHE A 94 -3.42 -4.94 3.12
N VAL A 95 -3.03 -5.48 1.96
CA VAL A 95 -3.97 -5.80 0.86
C VAL A 95 -4.94 -6.90 1.29
N LEU A 96 -4.47 -7.95 1.98
CA LEU A 96 -5.32 -9.01 2.50
C LEU A 96 -6.36 -8.45 3.48
N LYS A 97 -5.93 -7.60 4.42
CA LYS A 97 -6.84 -6.96 5.37
C LYS A 97 -7.86 -6.06 4.68
N GLN A 98 -7.46 -5.31 3.65
CA GLN A 98 -8.41 -4.53 2.86
C GLN A 98 -9.40 -5.42 2.09
N SER A 99 -8.95 -6.56 1.56
CA SER A 99 -9.83 -7.52 0.90
C SER A 99 -10.88 -8.09 1.86
N GLU A 100 -10.47 -8.46 3.07
CA GLU A 100 -11.40 -8.95 4.12
C GLU A 100 -12.45 -7.89 4.49
N GLN A 101 -12.02 -6.63 4.66
CA GLN A 101 -12.93 -5.52 4.94
C GLN A 101 -13.94 -5.30 3.80
N ILE A 102 -13.50 -5.40 2.54
CA ILE A 102 -14.38 -5.28 1.38
C ILE A 102 -15.40 -6.42 1.35
N ASP A 103 -14.98 -7.65 1.66
CA ASP A 103 -15.88 -8.81 1.72
C ASP A 103 -16.92 -8.68 2.84
N GLU A 104 -16.53 -8.17 4.00
CA GLU A 104 -17.45 -7.88 5.11
C GLU A 104 -18.47 -6.81 4.72
N LEU A 105 -18.02 -5.72 4.09
CA LEU A 105 -18.89 -4.66 3.59
C LEU A 105 -19.85 -5.18 2.53
N SER A 106 -19.40 -6.03 1.61
CA SER A 106 -20.23 -6.66 0.58
C SER A 106 -21.32 -7.55 1.17
N LYS A 107 -20.98 -8.36 2.19
CA LYS A 107 -21.95 -9.18 2.94
C LYS A 107 -22.97 -8.31 3.68
N SER A 108 -22.51 -7.24 4.33
CA SER A 108 -23.37 -6.28 5.04
C SER A 108 -24.35 -5.58 4.09
N LEU A 109 -23.84 -5.09 2.96
CA LEU A 109 -24.64 -4.47 1.91
C LEU A 109 -25.72 -5.43 1.40
N SER A 110 -25.35 -6.69 1.13
CA SER A 110 -26.30 -7.71 0.67
C SER A 110 -27.44 -7.93 1.67
N LYS A 111 -27.13 -7.98 2.97
CA LYS A 111 -28.17 -8.07 4.02
C LYS A 111 -29.09 -6.85 4.00
N LEU A 112 -28.53 -5.64 3.97
CA LEU A 112 -29.32 -4.40 3.94
C LEU A 112 -30.24 -4.32 2.72
N VAL A 113 -29.77 -4.75 1.54
CA VAL A 113 -30.60 -4.80 0.33
C VAL A 113 -31.77 -5.78 0.50
N THR A 114 -31.54 -6.96 1.09
CA THR A 114 -32.63 -7.92 1.36
C THR A 114 -33.64 -7.38 2.38
N GLU A 115 -33.18 -6.72 3.44
CA GLU A 115 -34.05 -6.07 4.43
C GLU A 115 -34.88 -4.94 3.81
N GLN A 116 -34.24 -4.10 2.99
CA GLN A 116 -34.94 -3.04 2.25
C GLN A 116 -36.04 -3.63 1.36
N GLY A 117 -35.78 -4.74 0.68
CA GLY A 117 -36.78 -5.46 -0.11
C GLY A 117 -37.97 -5.93 0.72
N ARG A 118 -37.72 -6.48 1.92
CA ARG A 118 -38.77 -6.92 2.86
C ARG A 118 -39.62 -5.73 3.35
N VAL A 119 -38.98 -4.63 3.74
CA VAL A 119 -39.67 -3.42 4.22
C VAL A 119 -40.55 -2.84 3.11
N ARG A 120 -40.05 -2.75 1.86
CA ARG A 120 -40.86 -2.29 0.72
C ARG A 120 -42.10 -3.15 0.50
N LYS A 121 -41.95 -4.48 0.57
CA LYS A 121 -43.10 -5.41 0.44
C LYS A 121 -44.11 -5.23 1.57
N ALA A 122 -43.64 -5.06 2.81
CA ALA A 122 -44.51 -4.82 3.95
C ALA A 122 -45.28 -3.49 3.84
N LEU A 123 -44.62 -2.42 3.40
CA LEU A 123 -45.26 -1.12 3.14
C LEU A 123 -46.33 -1.21 2.06
N TYR A 124 -46.04 -1.93 0.97
CA TYR A 124 -47.02 -2.14 -0.10
C TYR A 124 -48.27 -2.87 0.41
N LEU A 125 -48.09 -3.95 1.18
CA LEU A 125 -49.22 -4.68 1.79
C LEU A 125 -50.03 -3.80 2.75
N LYS A 126 -49.34 -2.95 3.53
CA LYS A 126 -50.00 -1.97 4.42
C LYS A 126 -50.86 -0.99 3.62
N GLN A 127 -50.33 -0.44 2.52
CA GLN A 127 -51.07 0.49 1.66
C GLN A 127 -52.33 -0.15 1.06
N ILE A 128 -52.23 -1.40 0.59
CA ILE A 128 -53.39 -2.17 0.12
C ILE A 128 -54.41 -2.37 1.24
N GLY A 129 -53.94 -2.79 2.42
CA GLY A 129 -54.79 -3.00 3.60
C GLY A 129 -55.53 -1.73 4.01
N GLU A 130 -54.83 -0.59 4.05
CA GLU A 130 -55.42 0.71 4.34
C GLU A 130 -56.47 1.12 3.28
N ALA A 131 -56.19 0.90 1.99
CA ALA A 131 -57.14 1.18 0.91
C ALA A 131 -58.41 0.32 1.01
N LYS A 132 -58.25 -0.97 1.37
CA LYS A 132 -59.38 -1.88 1.62
C LYS A 132 -60.20 -1.41 2.81
N LEU A 133 -59.55 -1.12 3.95
CA LEU A 133 -60.23 -0.62 5.15
C LEU A 133 -60.96 0.71 4.92
N ARG A 134 -60.45 1.59 4.06
CA ARG A 134 -61.15 2.82 3.66
C ARG A 134 -62.40 2.53 2.85
N THR A 135 -62.31 1.59 1.91
CA THR A 135 -63.46 1.15 1.10
C THR A 135 -64.52 0.50 1.97
N ASP A 136 -64.13 -0.43 2.85
CA ASP A 136 -65.02 -1.13 3.77
C ASP A 136 -65.70 -0.15 4.73
N ASN A 137 -64.96 0.83 5.27
CA ASN A 137 -65.55 1.91 6.08
C ASN A 137 -66.59 2.73 5.33
N ARG A 138 -66.37 3.00 4.03
CA ARG A 138 -67.34 3.74 3.20
C ARG A 138 -68.60 2.90 2.98
N ASN A 139 -68.45 1.62 2.69
CA ASN A 139 -69.56 0.70 2.49
C ASN A 139 -70.39 0.55 3.79
N LEU A 140 -69.74 0.33 4.93
CA LEU A 140 -70.40 0.24 6.23
C LEU A 140 -71.15 1.53 6.60
N LYS A 141 -70.61 2.71 6.26
CA LYS A 141 -71.33 3.98 6.43
C LYS A 141 -72.61 4.03 5.59
N ASN A 142 -72.53 3.61 4.33
CA ASN A 142 -73.69 3.57 3.44
C ASN A 142 -74.75 2.57 3.93
N GLU A 143 -74.34 1.35 4.29
CA GLU A 143 -75.23 0.32 4.85
C GLU A 143 -75.91 0.81 6.13
N ARG A 144 -75.17 1.47 7.01
CA ARG A 144 -75.73 2.08 8.22
C ARG A 144 -76.78 3.13 7.87
N ASP A 145 -76.50 4.00 6.90
CA ASP A 145 -77.44 5.06 6.50
C ASP A 145 -78.68 4.48 5.81
N GLU A 146 -78.55 3.40 5.04
CA GLU A 146 -79.67 2.64 4.47
C GLU A 146 -80.52 1.97 5.56
N LEU A 147 -79.89 1.32 6.54
CA LEU A 147 -80.57 0.73 7.68
C LEU A 147 -81.31 1.79 8.51
N ARG A 148 -80.73 2.97 8.71
CA ARG A 148 -81.40 4.10 9.38
C ARG A 148 -82.67 4.52 8.62
N LYS A 149 -82.58 4.68 7.30
CA LYS A 149 -83.73 5.02 6.45
C LYS A 149 -84.82 3.93 6.54
N LEU A 150 -84.42 2.66 6.51
CA LEU A 150 -85.32 1.52 6.60
C LEU A 150 -86.02 1.47 7.97
N LEU A 151 -85.29 1.69 9.06
CA LEU A 151 -85.84 1.74 10.41
C LEU A 151 -86.85 2.87 10.53
N HIS A 152 -86.50 4.09 10.11
CA HIS A 152 -87.41 5.23 10.14
C HIS A 152 -88.69 4.96 9.34
N LYS A 153 -88.57 4.34 8.14
CA LYS A 153 -89.73 3.94 7.33
C LYS A 153 -90.64 2.93 8.05
N LYS A 154 -90.10 2.06 8.90
CA LYS A 154 -90.86 1.04 9.64
C LYS A 154 -91.44 1.55 10.96
N THR A 155 -90.71 2.35 11.71
CA THR A 155 -91.05 2.71 13.10
C THR A 155 -91.39 4.19 13.30
N GLY A 156 -91.10 5.05 12.32
CA GLY A 156 -91.24 6.50 12.44
C GLY A 156 -90.19 7.18 13.32
N ILE A 157 -89.31 6.42 13.97
CA ILE A 157 -88.27 6.94 14.86
C ILE A 157 -87.06 7.35 14.02
N ASP A 158 -86.65 8.61 14.08
CA ASP A 158 -85.39 9.05 13.50
C ASP A 158 -84.25 8.89 14.51
N VAL A 159 -83.38 7.91 14.26
CA VAL A 159 -82.17 7.69 15.07
C VAL A 159 -81.11 8.65 14.53
N GLY A 160 -80.90 9.78 15.21
CA GLY A 160 -79.93 10.82 14.81
C GLY A 160 -78.54 10.27 14.44
N PRO A 161 -77.69 11.07 13.77
CA PRO A 161 -76.36 10.63 13.40
C PRO A 161 -75.56 10.18 14.64
N TYR A 162 -74.87 9.05 14.50
CA TYR A 162 -74.00 8.51 15.55
C TYR A 162 -72.95 9.56 15.93
N LYS A 163 -72.98 10.03 17.18
CA LYS A 163 -71.91 10.86 17.74
C LYS A 163 -70.80 9.91 18.17
N ARG A 164 -69.56 10.17 17.73
CA ARG A 164 -68.41 9.51 18.34
C ARG A 164 -68.25 10.11 19.72
N ASP A 165 -68.28 9.25 20.73
CA ASP A 165 -67.75 9.61 22.04
C ASP A 165 -66.22 9.53 21.87
N ASP A 166 -65.59 10.70 21.81
CA ASP A 166 -64.13 10.83 21.78
C ASP A 166 -63.51 10.41 23.14
#